data_AF-A0A834BHZ8-F1
#
_entry.id   AF-A0A834BHZ8-F1
#
_cell.length_a   1.000
_cell.length_b   1.000
_cell.length_c   1.000
_cell.angle_alpha   90.00
_cell.angle_beta   90.00
_cell.angle_gamma   90.00
#
_symmetry.space_group_name_H-M   'P 1'
#
loop_
_entity.id
_entity.type
_entity.pdbx_description
1 polymer ?
#
loop_
_entity_poly.entity_id
_entity_poly.type
_entity_poly.pdbx_seq_one_letter_code
_entity_poly.pdbx_strand_id
1 'polypeptide(L)'
;MGKAEMWLIRTSWDFEFPHPVLPHFDFIGGHHCKPAKPLPKEMEEFAQSSGENGIVVFTLGSAVRNISEERANVIASALAQIPQKVIWRYDGKEPDTLGPNTRLYKWIPQNDLLGHPKTKAFITHGGTNGVYEAIYHGIPVVGLPLFLDQPDNIIRMKAKGAAVRLDIDTMSSADLLNALKTVINDPSYKENAMKLSRIHHDQPIKPLDRAVFWIEFVMRHKGAKHLRPASYDLNWFQYHSLDVIGFLLACVATAILVVTKCVLFCCRKFAKTGKKGKRE
;
A
#
# COMPACT_ATOMS: atom_id res chain seq x y z
N MET A 1 7.30 -19.11 -3.01
CA MET A 1 6.28 -18.54 -2.10
C MET A 1 5.33 -19.60 -1.54
N GLY A 2 4.76 -20.53 -2.31
CA GLY A 2 3.69 -21.44 -1.83
C GLY A 2 3.95 -22.44 -0.69
N LYS A 3 5.12 -22.43 -0.02
CA LYS A 3 5.43 -23.34 1.10
C LYS A 3 5.15 -22.75 2.49
N ALA A 4 4.90 -21.45 2.59
CA ALA A 4 4.63 -20.80 3.86
C ALA A 4 3.31 -21.31 4.46
N GLU A 5 3.30 -21.55 5.77
CA GLU A 5 2.11 -21.97 6.52
C GLU A 5 1.15 -20.79 6.80
N MET A 6 1.72 -19.60 7.01
CA MET A 6 0.99 -18.37 7.27
C MET A 6 1.77 -17.20 6.66
N TRP A 7 1.06 -16.18 6.17
CA TRP A 7 1.62 -14.93 5.68
C TRP A 7 1.22 -13.79 6.59
N LEU A 8 2.20 -13.15 7.22
CA LEU A 8 2.01 -11.90 7.94
C LEU A 8 2.30 -10.74 7.00
N ILE A 9 1.25 -10.04 6.59
CA ILE A 9 1.29 -8.94 5.64
C ILE A 9 1.47 -7.65 6.42
N ARG A 10 2.49 -6.86 6.09
CA ARG A 10 2.80 -5.62 6.82
C ARG A 10 1.87 -4.44 6.50
N THR A 11 0.69 -4.71 5.96
CA THR A 11 -0.33 -3.70 5.68
C THR A 11 -1.63 -4.02 6.41
N SER A 12 -2.64 -3.16 6.27
CA SER A 12 -3.96 -3.30 6.89
C SER A 12 -5.03 -2.58 6.05
N TRP A 13 -6.31 -2.88 6.32
CA TRP A 13 -7.44 -2.49 5.47
C TRP A 13 -7.78 -0.99 5.48
N ASP A 14 -7.35 -0.25 6.50
CA ASP A 14 -7.35 1.22 6.48
C ASP A 14 -6.52 1.77 5.31
N PHE A 15 -5.42 1.10 4.97
CA PHE A 15 -4.48 1.51 3.94
C PHE A 15 -4.73 0.86 2.58
N GLU A 16 -4.99 -0.45 2.55
CA GLU A 16 -5.10 -1.24 1.31
C GLU A 16 -6.36 -0.93 0.48
N PHE A 17 -6.32 -1.38 -0.77
CA PHE A 17 -7.53 -1.52 -1.60
C PHE A 17 -8.23 -2.85 -1.28
N PRO A 18 -9.57 -2.91 -1.29
CA PRO A 18 -10.29 -4.15 -1.02
C PRO A 18 -9.98 -5.24 -2.06
N HIS A 19 -9.62 -6.44 -1.59
CA HIS A 19 -9.43 -7.62 -2.43
C HIS A 19 -9.63 -8.91 -1.63
N PRO A 20 -9.94 -10.05 -2.27
CA PRO A 20 -10.05 -11.33 -1.57
C PRO A 20 -8.68 -11.75 -1.00
N VAL A 21 -8.72 -12.45 0.13
CA VAL A 21 -7.54 -13.00 0.81
C VAL A 21 -7.80 -14.44 1.21
N LEU A 22 -6.74 -15.24 1.25
CA LEU A 22 -6.80 -16.64 1.63
C LEU A 22 -6.73 -16.77 3.16
N PRO A 23 -7.26 -17.86 3.75
CA PRO A 23 -7.33 -18.00 5.22
C PRO A 23 -5.98 -17.98 5.94
N HIS A 24 -4.88 -18.25 5.23
CA HIS A 24 -3.52 -18.22 5.75
C HIS A 24 -2.80 -16.87 5.52
N PHE A 25 -3.56 -15.78 5.32
CA PHE A 25 -3.05 -14.41 5.26
C PHE A 25 -3.63 -13.60 6.41
N ASP A 26 -2.75 -12.92 7.14
CA ASP A 26 -3.14 -12.03 8.21
C ASP A 26 -2.39 -10.68 8.12
N PHE A 27 -3.08 -9.59 8.45
CA PHE A 27 -2.63 -8.23 8.25
C PHE A 27 -2.17 -7.60 9.57
N ILE A 28 -0.91 -7.19 9.60
CA ILE A 28 -0.20 -6.64 10.77
C ILE A 28 0.39 -5.25 10.47
N GLY A 29 -0.28 -4.46 9.63
CA GLY A 29 0.05 -3.06 9.35
C GLY A 29 0.18 -2.23 10.63
N GLY A 30 1.18 -1.35 10.68
CA GLY A 30 1.42 -0.47 11.83
C GLY A 30 1.94 -1.14 13.10
N HIS A 31 2.38 -2.40 13.06
CA HIS A 31 2.95 -3.11 14.24
C HIS A 31 4.13 -2.40 14.91
N HIS A 32 4.84 -1.51 14.21
CA HIS A 32 5.94 -0.71 14.76
C HIS A 32 5.49 0.61 15.40
N CYS A 33 4.28 1.08 15.12
CA CYS A 33 3.78 2.38 15.57
C CYS A 33 3.59 2.40 17.09
N LYS A 34 3.85 3.55 17.71
CA LYS A 34 3.82 3.72 19.17
C LYS A 34 3.23 5.09 19.54
N PRO A 35 2.62 5.23 20.72
CA PRO A 35 2.31 6.55 21.26
C PRO A 35 3.56 7.44 21.28
N ALA A 36 3.38 8.73 21.00
CA ALA A 36 4.48 9.68 21.00
C ALA A 36 5.05 9.85 22.41
N LYS A 37 6.38 9.92 22.49
CA LYS A 37 7.13 10.28 23.68
C LYS A 37 7.50 11.77 23.63
N PRO A 38 7.85 12.39 24.77
CA PRO A 38 8.35 13.76 24.79
C PRO A 38 9.58 13.95 23.88
N LEU A 39 9.61 15.05 23.15
CA LEU A 39 10.74 15.40 22.29
C LEU A 39 11.95 15.87 23.12
N PRO A 40 13.18 15.76 22.59
CA PRO A 40 14.34 16.42 23.17
C PRO A 40 14.09 17.92 23.32
N LYS A 41 14.54 18.52 24.43
CA LYS A 41 14.25 19.92 24.81
C LYS A 41 14.45 20.93 23.67
N GLU A 42 15.57 20.84 22.95
CA GLU A 42 15.88 21.76 21.85
C GLU A 42 14.88 21.65 20.67
N MET A 43 14.45 20.42 20.37
CA MET A 43 13.48 20.15 19.29
C MET A 43 12.07 20.56 19.71
N GLU A 44 11.72 20.33 20.98
CA GLU A 44 10.47 20.82 21.58
C GLU A 44 10.41 22.35 21.53
N GLU A 45 11.44 23.05 21.98
CA GLU A 45 11.52 24.51 21.94
C GLU A 45 11.37 25.06 20.51
N PHE A 46 12.02 24.41 19.54
CA PHE A 46 11.86 24.77 18.13
C PHE A 46 10.43 24.54 17.63
N ALA A 47 9.82 23.41 17.97
CA ALA A 47 8.44 23.12 17.61
C ALA A 47 7.47 24.11 18.25
N GLN A 48 7.67 24.48 19.51
CA GLN A 48 6.84 25.47 20.21
C GLN A 48 7.00 26.88 19.62
N SER A 49 8.19 27.25 19.15
CA SER A 49 8.44 28.54 18.49
C SER A 49 7.64 28.76 17.19
N SER A 50 6.98 27.72 16.67
CA SER A 50 6.09 27.83 15.51
C SER A 50 4.77 28.56 15.79
N GLY A 51 4.42 28.80 17.05
CA GLY A 51 3.14 29.42 17.43
C GLY A 51 1.95 28.62 16.88
N GLU A 52 0.95 29.31 16.32
CA GLU A 52 -0.25 28.68 15.77
C GLU A 52 -0.02 27.98 14.41
N ASN A 53 1.06 28.33 13.71
CA ASN A 53 1.35 27.79 12.38
C ASN A 53 1.67 26.29 12.44
N GLY A 54 2.33 25.85 13.52
CA GLY A 54 2.73 24.46 13.72
C GLY A 54 3.97 24.05 12.93
N ILE A 55 4.20 22.74 12.85
CA ILE A 55 5.41 22.15 12.25
C ILE A 55 5.12 21.26 11.05
N VAL A 56 6.10 21.19 10.15
CA VAL A 56 6.20 20.20 9.09
C VAL A 56 7.39 19.30 9.37
N VAL A 57 7.19 17.99 9.30
CA VAL A 57 8.24 16.99 9.43
C VAL A 57 8.64 16.55 8.03
N PHE A 58 9.93 16.52 7.71
CA PHE A 58 10.42 16.07 6.42
C PHE A 58 11.54 15.04 6.55
N THR A 59 11.37 13.88 5.91
CA THR A 59 12.43 12.89 5.74
C THR A 59 12.19 11.99 4.52
N LEU A 60 13.27 11.59 3.84
CA LEU A 60 13.24 10.56 2.79
C LEU A 60 13.66 9.17 3.32
N GLY A 61 13.55 8.97 4.64
CA GLY A 61 13.99 7.75 5.31
C GLY A 61 15.51 7.74 5.59
N SER A 62 16.01 6.63 6.11
CA SER A 62 17.43 6.44 6.47
C SER A 62 18.29 5.90 5.32
N ALA A 63 17.66 5.18 4.38
CA ALA A 63 18.33 4.62 3.20
C ALA A 63 18.80 5.72 2.22
N VAL A 64 18.15 6.87 2.24
CA VAL A 64 18.51 8.05 1.44
C VAL A 64 19.18 9.05 2.37
N ARG A 65 20.50 9.19 2.26
CA ARG A 65 21.25 10.13 3.11
C ARG A 65 21.11 11.56 2.63
N ASN A 66 21.16 11.76 1.32
CA ASN A 66 21.08 13.04 0.64
C ASN A 66 20.40 12.90 -0.73
N ILE A 67 20.17 14.05 -1.35
CA ILE A 67 19.74 14.22 -2.75
C ILE A 67 20.74 15.15 -3.43
N SER A 68 20.62 15.37 -4.74
CA SER A 68 21.49 16.34 -5.41
C SER A 68 21.32 17.75 -4.82
N GLU A 69 22.39 18.55 -4.85
CA GLU A 69 22.36 19.92 -4.31
C GLU A 69 21.28 20.78 -4.99
N GLU A 70 21.09 20.60 -6.30
CA GLU A 70 20.01 21.25 -7.05
C GLU A 70 18.63 20.90 -6.46
N ARG A 71 18.34 19.60 -6.29
CA ARG A 71 17.06 19.16 -5.73
C ARG A 71 16.88 19.62 -4.28
N ALA A 72 17.95 19.62 -3.49
CA ALA A 72 17.92 20.12 -2.11
C ALA A 72 17.60 21.62 -2.06
N ASN A 73 18.18 22.42 -2.95
CA ASN A 73 17.89 23.86 -3.07
C ASN A 73 16.46 24.14 -3.55
N VAL A 74 15.93 23.34 -4.47
CA VAL A 74 14.51 23.47 -4.90
C VAL A 74 13.57 23.22 -3.72
N ILE A 75 13.83 22.19 -2.92
CA ILE A 75 13.00 21.87 -1.76
C ILE A 75 13.16 22.93 -0.67
N ALA A 76 14.39 23.31 -0.31
CA ALA A 76 14.68 24.34 0.68
C ALA A 76 14.00 25.68 0.34
N SER A 77 14.02 26.08 -0.93
CA SER A 77 13.34 27.28 -1.43
C SER A 77 11.83 27.23 -1.18
N ALA A 78 11.18 26.09 -1.35
CA ALA A 78 9.74 25.94 -1.09
C ALA A 78 9.45 26.00 0.42
N LEU A 79 10.27 25.33 1.23
CA LEU A 79 10.14 25.29 2.68
C LEU A 79 10.38 26.66 3.32
N ALA A 80 11.26 27.49 2.75
CA ALA A 80 11.50 28.86 3.23
C ALA A 80 10.27 29.77 3.11
N GLN A 81 9.30 29.42 2.26
CA GLN A 81 8.13 30.25 1.96
C GLN A 81 6.90 29.93 2.82
N ILE A 82 6.95 28.86 3.63
CA ILE A 82 5.83 28.49 4.52
C ILE A 82 6.04 29.08 5.93
N PRO A 83 4.95 29.46 6.63
CA PRO A 83 5.07 30.02 7.98
C PRO A 83 5.35 28.97 9.07
N GLN A 84 5.23 27.67 8.75
CA GLN A 84 5.55 26.57 9.66
C GLN A 84 7.05 26.49 9.94
N LYS A 85 7.39 25.97 11.13
CA LYS A 85 8.75 25.47 11.37
C LYS A 85 8.92 24.11 10.71
N VAL A 86 10.06 23.87 10.10
CA VAL A 86 10.34 22.63 9.38
C VAL A 86 11.47 21.88 10.06
N ILE A 87 11.20 20.63 10.43
CA ILE A 87 12.19 19.70 10.96
C ILE A 87 12.53 18.74 9.84
N TRP A 88 13.71 18.91 9.25
CA TRP A 88 14.13 18.16 8.07
C TRP A 88 15.30 17.23 8.42
N ARG A 89 15.07 15.91 8.33
CA ARG A 89 16.14 14.93 8.38
C ARG A 89 16.90 14.90 7.06
N TYR A 90 18.16 15.32 7.09
CA TYR A 90 19.02 15.43 5.92
C TYR A 90 20.50 15.36 6.34
N ASP A 91 21.30 14.58 5.60
CA ASP A 91 22.72 14.33 5.90
C ASP A 91 23.62 14.76 4.71
N GLY A 92 23.08 15.57 3.79
CA GLY A 92 23.84 16.18 2.69
C GLY A 92 24.38 17.56 3.03
N LYS A 93 25.01 18.20 2.05
CA LYS A 93 25.46 19.60 2.16
C LYS A 93 24.25 20.51 2.35
N GLU A 94 24.34 21.41 3.33
CA GLU A 94 23.31 22.42 3.62
C GLU A 94 22.92 23.18 2.35
N PRO A 95 21.61 23.26 2.01
CA PRO A 95 21.17 24.00 0.82
C PRO A 95 21.41 25.50 0.97
N ASP A 96 21.88 26.15 -0.08
CA ASP A 96 22.13 27.61 -0.10
C ASP A 96 20.84 28.43 0.08
N THR A 97 19.68 27.84 -0.26
CA THR A 97 18.35 28.46 -0.13
C THR A 97 17.61 28.09 1.16
N LEU A 98 18.31 27.56 2.17
CA LEU A 98 17.70 27.17 3.44
C LEU A 98 17.12 28.37 4.20
N GLY A 99 15.81 28.34 4.44
CA GLY A 99 15.12 29.38 5.21
C GLY A 99 15.32 29.26 6.73
N PRO A 100 15.23 30.38 7.49
CA PRO A 100 15.42 30.39 8.96
C PRO A 100 14.31 29.66 9.73
N ASN A 101 13.22 29.27 9.06
CA ASN A 101 12.16 28.44 9.61
C ASN A 101 12.48 26.94 9.55
N THR A 102 13.57 26.52 8.89
CA THR A 102 13.93 25.11 8.70
C THR A 102 15.18 24.76 9.51
N ARG A 103 15.14 23.64 10.24
CA ARG A 103 16.31 23.05 10.89
C ARG A 103 16.63 21.69 10.30
N LEU A 104 17.92 21.48 10.01
CA LEU A 104 18.45 20.22 9.51
C LEU A 104 18.91 19.33 10.67
N TYR A 105 18.56 18.06 10.60
CA TYR A 105 18.97 17.05 11.57
C TYR A 105 19.51 15.81 10.85
N LYS A 106 20.57 15.20 11.38
CA LYS A 106 21.04 13.90 10.86
C LYS A 106 20.10 12.75 11.20
N TRP A 107 19.41 12.88 12.33
CA TRP A 107 18.44 11.92 12.87
C TRP A 107 17.31 12.65 13.58
N ILE A 108 16.08 12.13 13.47
CA ILE A 108 14.90 12.69 14.14
C ILE A 108 14.06 11.57 14.79
N PRO A 109 13.41 11.83 15.94
CA PRO A 109 12.43 10.91 16.52
C PRO A 109 11.11 10.99 15.75
N GLN A 110 11.06 10.42 14.55
CA GLN A 110 9.96 10.59 13.57
C GLN A 110 8.57 10.28 14.17
N ASN A 111 8.40 9.12 14.82
CA ASN A 111 7.13 8.76 15.46
C ASN A 111 6.64 9.82 16.46
N ASP A 112 7.55 10.34 17.28
CA ASP A 112 7.22 11.29 18.34
C ASP A 112 6.91 12.68 17.76
N LEU A 113 7.64 13.08 16.72
CA LEU A 113 7.34 14.28 15.95
C LEU A 113 5.98 14.18 15.25
N LEU A 114 5.64 13.04 14.66
CA LEU A 114 4.34 12.86 14.00
C LEU A 114 3.18 12.89 15.00
N GLY A 115 3.38 12.38 16.21
CA GLY A 115 2.38 12.49 17.29
C GLY A 115 2.41 13.80 18.08
N HIS A 116 3.28 14.74 17.72
CA HIS A 116 3.34 16.04 18.40
C HIS A 116 2.11 16.90 18.03
N PRO A 117 1.45 17.58 18.99
CA PRO A 117 0.21 18.33 18.73
C PRO A 117 0.31 19.45 17.69
N LYS A 118 1.52 20.00 17.49
CA LYS A 118 1.77 21.05 16.48
C LYS A 118 2.01 20.51 15.07
N THR A 119 2.09 19.20 14.85
CA THR A 119 2.40 18.64 13.53
C THR A 119 1.22 18.78 12.58
N LYS A 120 1.47 19.46 11.46
CA LYS A 120 0.45 19.75 10.45
C LYS A 120 0.56 18.86 9.22
N ALA A 121 1.77 18.55 8.78
CA ALA A 121 2.01 17.75 7.59
C ALA A 121 3.31 16.95 7.68
N PHE A 122 3.36 15.86 6.91
CA PHE A 122 4.54 15.01 6.76
C PHE A 122 4.98 14.93 5.30
N ILE A 123 6.20 15.36 5.02
CA ILE A 123 6.84 15.14 3.72
C ILE A 123 7.64 13.85 3.80
N THR A 124 7.34 12.89 2.93
CA THR A 124 7.99 11.57 2.98
C THR A 124 8.18 10.94 1.62
N HIS A 125 9.22 10.12 1.50
CA HIS A 125 9.39 9.21 0.38
C HIS A 125 8.29 8.13 0.27
N GLY A 126 7.42 7.94 1.26
CA GLY A 126 6.32 6.96 1.16
C GLY A 126 6.70 5.52 1.49
N GLY A 127 7.83 5.30 2.17
CA GLY A 127 8.13 3.98 2.74
C GLY A 127 7.04 3.53 3.72
N THR A 128 6.68 2.24 3.66
CA THR A 128 5.55 1.64 4.43
C THR A 128 5.55 2.08 5.92
N ASN A 129 6.70 2.07 6.60
CA ASN A 129 6.76 2.39 8.03
C ASN A 129 6.37 3.84 8.32
N GLY A 130 6.88 4.79 7.53
CA GLY A 130 6.56 6.21 7.71
C GLY A 130 5.09 6.51 7.36
N VAL A 131 4.54 5.82 6.36
CA VAL A 131 3.11 5.93 6.03
C VAL A 131 2.23 5.46 7.19
N TYR A 132 2.55 4.33 7.83
CA TYR A 132 1.81 3.88 9.00
C TYR A 132 1.95 4.79 10.21
N GLU A 133 3.12 5.39 10.45
CA GLU A 133 3.25 6.38 11.53
C GLU A 133 2.40 7.63 11.24
N ALA A 134 2.32 8.05 9.97
CA ALA A 134 1.43 9.14 9.56
C ALA A 134 -0.05 8.78 9.74
N ILE A 135 -0.46 7.56 9.36
CA ILE A 135 -1.82 7.06 9.60
C ILE A 135 -2.11 6.99 11.10
N TYR A 136 -1.22 6.39 11.89
CA TYR A 136 -1.37 6.19 13.33
C TYR A 136 -1.62 7.53 14.04
N HIS A 137 -0.88 8.57 13.70
CA HIS A 137 -0.99 9.92 14.29
C HIS A 137 -1.96 10.85 13.52
N GLY A 138 -2.59 10.37 12.44
CA GLY A 138 -3.55 11.13 11.64
C GLY A 138 -2.96 12.37 10.97
N ILE A 139 -1.75 12.26 10.42
CA ILE A 139 -1.03 13.36 9.76
C ILE A 139 -1.14 13.22 8.23
N PRO A 140 -1.60 14.26 7.51
CA PRO A 140 -1.64 14.23 6.05
C PRO A 140 -0.24 14.32 5.43
N VAL A 141 -0.10 13.80 4.21
CA VAL A 141 1.20 13.52 3.60
C VAL A 141 1.43 14.29 2.29
N VAL A 142 2.63 14.84 2.10
CA VAL A 142 3.19 15.12 0.77
C VAL A 142 4.18 14.03 0.41
N GLY A 143 3.83 13.20 -0.57
CA GLY A 143 4.60 12.03 -0.98
C GLY A 143 5.59 12.35 -2.10
N LEU A 144 6.86 12.02 -1.89
CA LEU A 144 7.99 12.16 -2.81
C LEU A 144 8.63 10.78 -3.09
N PRO A 145 7.89 9.84 -3.73
CA PRO A 145 8.36 8.47 -3.89
C PRO A 145 9.61 8.38 -4.76
N LEU A 146 10.50 7.45 -4.42
CA LEU A 146 11.80 7.27 -5.08
C LEU A 146 11.89 5.91 -5.78
N PHE A 147 11.53 4.82 -5.09
CA PHE A 147 11.70 3.45 -5.62
C PHE A 147 10.86 2.41 -4.86
N LEU A 148 10.87 1.17 -5.35
CA LEU A 148 10.21 0.01 -4.75
C LEU A 148 8.70 0.22 -4.59
N ASP A 149 8.15 -0.07 -3.41
CA ASP A 149 6.74 0.03 -3.03
C ASP A 149 6.26 1.47 -2.78
N GLN A 150 7.18 2.43 -2.74
CA GLN A 150 6.89 3.82 -2.36
C GLN A 150 5.85 4.51 -3.25
N PRO A 151 5.93 4.44 -4.61
CA PRO A 151 4.91 5.07 -5.46
C PRO A 151 3.51 4.52 -5.18
N ASP A 152 3.41 3.20 -5.01
CA ASP A 152 2.16 2.49 -4.75
C ASP A 152 1.58 2.82 -3.37
N ASN A 153 2.43 3.02 -2.37
CA ASN A 153 2.01 3.43 -1.04
C ASN A 153 1.41 4.84 -1.06
N ILE A 154 2.04 5.78 -1.78
CA ILE A 154 1.52 7.15 -1.91
C ILE A 154 0.24 7.17 -2.75
N ILE A 155 0.12 6.33 -3.78
CA ILE A 155 -1.13 6.18 -4.55
C ILE A 155 -2.29 5.78 -3.63
N ARG A 156 -2.08 4.82 -2.72
CA ARG A 156 -3.11 4.44 -1.72
C ARG A 156 -3.48 5.61 -0.82
N MET A 157 -2.50 6.29 -0.22
CA MET A 157 -2.78 7.47 0.62
C MET A 157 -3.54 8.57 -0.12
N LYS A 158 -3.18 8.82 -1.39
CA LYS A 158 -3.87 9.78 -2.26
C LYS A 158 -5.31 9.34 -2.52
N ALA A 159 -5.54 8.06 -2.82
CA ALA A 159 -6.88 7.51 -3.04
C ALA A 159 -7.77 7.60 -1.80
N LYS A 160 -7.18 7.62 -0.59
CA LYS A 160 -7.89 7.89 0.68
C LYS A 160 -8.06 9.39 0.98
N GLY A 161 -7.61 10.28 0.10
CA GLY A 161 -7.71 11.73 0.29
C GLY A 161 -6.80 12.28 1.40
N ALA A 162 -5.74 11.56 1.77
CA ALA A 162 -4.83 11.92 2.86
C ALA A 162 -3.42 12.29 2.37
N ALA A 163 -3.20 12.33 1.04
CA ALA A 163 -1.91 12.73 0.49
C ALA A 163 -1.98 13.44 -0.87
N VAL A 164 -0.99 14.31 -1.10
CA VAL A 164 -0.61 14.81 -2.43
C VAL A 164 0.67 14.09 -2.86
N ARG A 165 0.73 13.64 -4.11
CA ARG A 165 1.94 13.02 -4.70
C ARG A 165 2.62 14.02 -5.61
N LEU A 166 3.93 14.19 -5.44
CA LEU A 166 4.78 14.89 -6.39
C LEU A 166 5.87 13.95 -6.90
N ASP A 167 6.53 14.36 -7.97
CA ASP A 167 7.70 13.69 -8.52
C ASP A 167 8.95 14.47 -8.08
N ILE A 168 9.84 13.84 -7.32
CA ILE A 168 10.96 14.55 -6.69
C ILE A 168 11.93 15.11 -7.71
N ASP A 169 12.05 14.48 -8.88
CA ASP A 169 13.06 14.84 -9.89
C ASP A 169 12.58 16.04 -10.71
N THR A 170 11.28 16.11 -10.98
CA THR A 170 10.69 17.11 -11.87
C THR A 170 9.95 18.25 -11.16
N MET A 171 9.52 18.08 -9.90
CA MET A 171 8.74 19.12 -9.22
C MET A 171 9.53 20.42 -9.05
N SER A 172 8.85 21.55 -9.24
CA SER A 172 9.38 22.87 -8.91
C SER A 172 9.19 23.22 -7.43
N SER A 173 9.82 24.31 -6.99
CA SER A 173 9.60 24.89 -5.65
C SER A 173 8.14 25.29 -5.45
N ALA A 174 7.49 25.80 -6.51
CA ALA A 174 6.07 26.17 -6.49
C ALA A 174 5.16 24.95 -6.31
N ASP A 175 5.48 23.81 -6.93
CA ASP A 175 4.68 22.59 -6.80
C ASP A 175 4.69 22.07 -5.36
N LEU A 176 5.86 22.03 -4.72
CA LEU A 176 5.98 21.62 -3.32
C LEU A 176 5.28 22.59 -2.38
N LEU A 177 5.43 23.90 -2.60
CA LEU A 177 4.73 24.92 -1.82
C LEU A 177 3.21 24.76 -1.93
N ASN A 178 2.68 24.55 -3.14
CA ASN A 178 1.26 24.36 -3.37
C ASN A 178 0.74 23.07 -2.75
N ALA A 179 1.49 21.97 -2.85
CA ALA A 179 1.14 20.71 -2.18
C ALA A 179 1.07 20.87 -0.66
N LEU A 180 2.04 21.56 -0.05
CA LEU A 180 2.06 21.85 1.38
C LEU A 180 0.88 22.72 1.81
N LYS A 181 0.62 23.82 1.09
CA LYS A 181 -0.55 24.66 1.34
C LYS A 181 -1.85 23.87 1.24
N THR A 182 -1.94 22.96 0.27
CA THR A 182 -3.12 22.10 0.09
C THR A 182 -3.33 21.21 1.30
N VAL A 183 -2.35 20.38 1.69
CA VAL A 183 -2.54 19.42 2.79
C VAL A 183 -2.66 20.07 4.17
N ILE A 184 -2.15 21.29 4.34
CA ILE A 184 -2.21 22.05 5.60
C ILE A 184 -3.53 22.83 5.72
N ASN A 185 -3.99 23.48 4.64
CA ASN A 185 -5.11 24.43 4.71
C ASN A 185 -6.45 23.84 4.28
N ASP A 186 -6.46 22.80 3.45
CA ASP A 186 -7.69 22.08 3.11
C ASP A 186 -8.01 21.09 4.24
N PRO A 187 -9.10 21.31 5.02
CA PRO A 187 -9.42 20.49 6.17
C PRO A 187 -9.70 19.02 5.80
N SER A 188 -10.12 18.75 4.56
CA SER A 188 -10.44 17.39 4.11
C SER A 188 -9.26 16.44 4.24
N TYR A 189 -8.02 16.90 4.02
CA TYR A 189 -6.82 16.08 4.17
C TYR A 189 -6.59 15.65 5.61
N LYS A 190 -6.73 16.59 6.56
CA LYS A 190 -6.60 16.29 7.99
C LYS A 190 -7.75 15.40 8.48
N GLU A 191 -8.98 15.67 8.05
CA GLU A 191 -10.15 14.85 8.39
C GLU A 191 -10.01 13.42 7.89
N ASN A 192 -9.55 13.24 6.64
CA ASN A 192 -9.29 11.92 6.06
C ASN A 192 -8.15 11.20 6.79
N ALA A 193 -7.04 11.89 7.09
CA ALA A 193 -5.95 11.30 7.86
C ALA A 193 -6.41 10.86 9.28
N MET A 194 -7.21 11.68 9.96
CA MET A 194 -7.81 11.34 11.26
C MET A 194 -8.83 10.20 11.15
N LYS A 195 -9.59 10.11 10.05
CA LYS A 195 -10.47 8.98 9.76
C LYS A 195 -9.67 7.68 9.63
N LEU A 196 -8.57 7.70 8.88
CA LEU A 196 -7.67 6.55 8.77
C LEU A 196 -7.07 6.17 10.14
N SER A 197 -6.61 7.16 10.92
CA SER A 197 -6.12 6.94 12.29
C SER A 197 -7.16 6.24 13.16
N ARG A 198 -8.42 6.72 13.18
CA ARG A 198 -9.49 6.09 13.95
C ARG A 198 -9.70 4.62 13.56
N ILE A 199 -9.77 4.32 12.26
CA ILE A 199 -9.92 2.94 11.77
C ILE A 199 -8.69 2.10 12.13
N HIS A 200 -7.49 2.67 12.04
CA HIS A 200 -6.24 1.99 12.37
C HIS A 200 -6.17 1.57 13.85
N HIS A 201 -6.64 2.44 14.75
CA HIS A 201 -6.70 2.18 16.19
C HIS A 201 -7.86 1.27 16.59
N ASP A 202 -8.97 1.30 15.84
CA ASP A 202 -10.18 0.52 16.11
C ASP A 202 -10.03 -0.94 15.63
N GLN A 203 -9.17 -1.69 16.31
CA GLN A 203 -8.91 -3.09 16.05
C GLN A 203 -9.03 -3.92 17.34
N PRO A 204 -9.62 -5.12 17.28
CA PRO A 204 -9.83 -5.96 18.47
C PRO A 204 -8.53 -6.47 19.10
N ILE A 205 -7.47 -6.60 18.30
CA ILE A 205 -6.15 -7.09 18.70
C ILE A 205 -5.12 -6.18 18.06
N LYS A 206 -4.13 -5.73 18.84
CA LYS A 206 -3.05 -4.90 18.31
C LYS A 206 -2.24 -5.66 17.25
N PRO A 207 -1.72 -5.00 16.20
CA PRO A 207 -1.04 -5.68 15.10
C PRO A 207 0.14 -6.57 15.55
N LEU A 208 0.93 -6.13 16.53
CA LEU A 208 2.05 -6.93 17.06
C LEU A 208 1.57 -8.17 17.82
N ASP A 209 0.54 -8.04 18.65
CA ASP A 209 -0.04 -9.16 19.41
C ASP A 209 -0.68 -10.18 18.44
N ARG A 210 -1.29 -9.71 17.35
CA ARG A 210 -1.82 -10.56 16.27
C ARG A 210 -0.71 -11.35 15.57
N ALA A 211 0.43 -10.71 15.29
CA ALA A 211 1.60 -11.39 14.73
C ALA A 211 2.11 -12.50 15.66
N VAL A 212 2.26 -12.21 16.96
CA VAL A 212 2.68 -13.16 17.98
C VAL A 212 1.71 -14.34 18.04
N PHE A 213 0.41 -14.08 18.09
CA PHE A 213 -0.63 -15.11 18.11
C PHE A 213 -0.47 -16.11 16.95
N TRP A 214 -0.32 -15.62 15.71
CA TRP A 214 -0.22 -16.49 14.55
C TRP A 214 1.09 -17.28 14.48
N ILE A 215 2.19 -16.67 14.92
CA ILE A 215 3.48 -17.38 15.05
C ILE A 215 3.34 -18.53 16.05
N GLU A 216 2.79 -18.25 17.24
CA GLU A 216 2.55 -19.26 18.27
C GLU A 216 1.53 -20.31 17.83
N PHE A 217 0.51 -19.93 17.06
CA PHE A 217 -0.47 -20.85 16.50
C PHE A 217 0.21 -21.90 15.61
N VAL A 218 1.05 -21.47 14.66
CA VAL A 218 1.78 -22.37 13.76
C VAL A 218 2.72 -23.28 14.54
N MET A 219 3.42 -22.76 15.56
CA MET A 219 4.31 -23.55 16.41
C MET A 219 3.54 -24.62 17.21
N ARG A 220 2.45 -24.22 17.88
CA ARG A 220 1.62 -25.12 18.70
C ARG A 220 1.03 -26.28 17.90
N HIS A 221 0.61 -26.02 16.66
CA HIS A 221 -0.05 -27.01 15.80
C HIS A 221 0.89 -27.69 14.81
N LYS A 222 2.19 -27.40 14.86
CA LYS A 222 3.21 -27.95 13.95
C LYS A 222 2.88 -27.68 12.47
N GLY A 223 2.36 -26.49 12.17
CA GLY A 223 1.92 -26.06 10.85
C GLY A 223 0.49 -25.50 10.84
N ALA A 224 0.03 -25.09 9.66
CA ALA A 224 -1.32 -24.56 9.41
C ALA A 224 -1.88 -25.04 8.05
N LYS A 225 -1.58 -26.28 7.66
CA LYS A 225 -1.98 -26.85 6.37
C LYS A 225 -3.47 -26.74 6.05
N HIS A 226 -4.33 -26.79 7.06
CA HIS A 226 -5.79 -26.65 6.90
C HIS A 226 -6.25 -25.24 6.49
N LEU A 227 -5.38 -24.22 6.62
CA LEU A 227 -5.63 -22.86 6.15
C LEU A 227 -5.06 -22.60 4.75
N ARG A 228 -4.23 -23.51 4.23
CA ARG A 228 -3.59 -23.38 2.92
C ARG A 228 -4.55 -23.85 1.82
N PRO A 229 -4.65 -23.12 0.69
CA PRO A 229 -5.44 -23.59 -0.43
C PRO A 229 -4.75 -24.76 -1.13
N ALA A 230 -5.56 -25.72 -1.60
CA ALA A 230 -5.08 -26.85 -2.41
C ALA A 230 -4.41 -26.41 -3.72
N SER A 231 -4.70 -25.19 -4.20
CA SER A 231 -4.15 -24.65 -5.44
C SER A 231 -2.62 -24.57 -5.48
N TYR A 232 -1.95 -24.53 -4.32
CA TYR A 232 -0.48 -24.57 -4.27
C TYR A 232 0.13 -25.93 -4.57
N ASP A 233 -0.66 -27.00 -4.50
CA ASP A 233 -0.23 -28.37 -4.79
C ASP A 233 -0.63 -28.82 -6.21
N LEU A 234 -1.35 -27.97 -6.96
CA LEU A 234 -1.78 -28.25 -8.33
C LEU A 234 -0.71 -27.87 -9.35
N ASN A 235 -0.58 -28.67 -10.40
CA ASN A 235 0.20 -28.27 -11.56
C ASN A 235 -0.58 -27.26 -12.42
N TRP A 236 0.10 -26.63 -13.38
CA TRP A 236 -0.48 -25.58 -14.22
C TRP A 236 -1.73 -26.04 -15.00
N PHE A 237 -1.76 -27.27 -15.50
CA PHE A 237 -2.92 -27.80 -16.23
C PHE A 237 -4.14 -27.94 -15.33
N GLN A 238 -3.96 -28.50 -14.12
CA GLN A 238 -5.01 -28.68 -13.13
C GLN A 238 -5.50 -27.33 -12.59
N TYR A 239 -4.58 -26.41 -12.30
CA TYR A 239 -4.90 -25.08 -11.80
C TYR A 239 -5.79 -24.30 -12.77
N HIS A 240 -5.53 -24.41 -14.08
CA HIS A 240 -6.35 -23.81 -15.13
C HIS A 240 -7.46 -24.73 -15.67
N SER A 241 -7.66 -25.90 -15.04
CA SER A 241 -8.69 -26.89 -15.41
C SER A 241 -8.66 -27.31 -16.89
N LEU A 242 -7.48 -27.29 -17.53
CA LEU A 242 -7.34 -27.62 -18.95
C LEU A 242 -7.61 -29.09 -19.24
N ASP A 243 -7.30 -29.96 -18.28
CA ASP A 243 -7.67 -31.38 -18.28
C ASP A 243 -9.18 -31.58 -18.28
N VAL A 244 -9.90 -30.87 -17.41
CA VAL A 244 -11.37 -30.89 -17.33
C VAL A 244 -12.01 -30.32 -18.60
N ILE A 245 -11.53 -29.16 -19.07
CA ILE A 245 -12.02 -28.53 -20.30
C ILE A 245 -11.80 -29.47 -21.49
N GLY A 246 -10.61 -30.05 -21.61
CA GLY A 246 -10.28 -31.01 -22.67
C GLY A 246 -11.20 -32.24 -22.64
N PHE A 247 -11.45 -32.80 -21.45
CA PHE A 247 -12.37 -33.92 -21.28
C PHE A 247 -13.81 -33.57 -21.70
N LEU A 248 -14.33 -32.41 -21.27
CA LEU A 248 -15.67 -31.96 -21.62
C LEU A 248 -15.82 -31.72 -23.13
N LEU A 249 -14.81 -31.12 -23.78
CA LEU A 249 -14.78 -30.95 -25.24
C LEU A 249 -14.79 -32.31 -25.96
N ALA A 250 -14.06 -33.30 -25.46
CA ALA A 250 -14.07 -34.66 -26.02
C ALA A 250 -15.44 -35.34 -25.91
N CYS A 251 -16.13 -35.20 -24.76
CA CYS A 251 -17.50 -35.68 -24.59
C CYS A 251 -18.47 -35.05 -25.58
N VAL A 252 -18.43 -33.72 -25.73
CA VAL A 252 -19.27 -32.99 -26.69
C VAL A 252 -18.99 -33.42 -28.12
N ALA A 253 -17.71 -33.53 -28.52
CA ALA A 253 -17.33 -33.99 -29.85
C ALA A 253 -17.85 -35.41 -30.12
N THR A 254 -17.74 -36.31 -29.15
CA THR A 254 -18.25 -37.69 -29.27
C THR A 254 -19.77 -37.71 -29.40
N ALA A 255 -20.50 -36.93 -28.61
CA ALA A 255 -21.95 -36.81 -28.73
C ALA A 255 -22.36 -36.31 -30.12
N ILE A 256 -21.71 -35.27 -30.64
CA ILE A 256 -21.95 -34.74 -32.00
C ILE A 256 -21.69 -35.82 -33.06
N LEU A 257 -20.59 -36.56 -32.94
CA LEU A 257 -20.24 -37.64 -33.88
C LEU A 257 -21.29 -38.76 -33.84
N VAL A 258 -21.72 -39.19 -32.64
CA VAL A 258 -22.75 -40.22 -32.47
C VAL A 258 -24.08 -39.76 -33.08
N VAL A 259 -24.55 -38.56 -32.74
CA VAL A 259 -25.79 -38.00 -33.31
C VAL A 259 -25.71 -37.92 -34.84
N THR A 260 -24.59 -37.42 -35.38
CA THR A 260 -24.37 -37.33 -36.83
C THR A 260 -24.42 -38.71 -37.49
N LYS A 261 -23.75 -39.73 -36.90
CA LYS A 261 -23.76 -41.10 -37.41
C LYS A 261 -25.15 -41.72 -37.33
N CYS A 262 -25.90 -41.50 -36.25
CA CYS A 262 -27.29 -41.95 -36.10
C CYS A 262 -28.20 -41.32 -37.16
N VAL A 263 -28.13 -40.01 -37.38
CA VAL A 263 -28.90 -39.29 -38.41
C VAL A 263 -28.55 -39.83 -39.81
N LEU A 264 -27.25 -39.93 -40.15
CA LEU A 264 -26.81 -40.47 -41.44
C LEU A 264 -27.25 -41.92 -41.64
N PHE A 265 -27.23 -42.76 -40.60
CA PHE A 265 -27.72 -44.13 -40.65
C PHE A 265 -29.23 -44.19 -40.89
N CYS A 266 -30.02 -43.39 -40.16
CA CYS A 266 -31.45 -43.25 -40.38
C CYS A 266 -31.75 -42.80 -41.82
N CYS A 267 -31.12 -41.73 -42.29
CA CYS A 267 -31.27 -41.23 -43.67
C CYS A 267 -30.93 -42.29 -44.73
N ARG A 268 -29.84 -43.06 -44.54
CA ARG A 268 -29.47 -44.16 -45.45
C ARG A 268 -30.49 -45.31 -45.44
N LYS A 269 -31.05 -45.64 -44.27
CA LYS A 269 -32.08 -46.68 -44.14
C LYS A 269 -33.36 -46.25 -44.86
N PHE A 270 -33.85 -45.03 -44.63
CA PHE A 270 -35.03 -44.49 -45.32
C PHE A 270 -34.82 -44.38 -46.85
N ALA A 271 -33.63 -43.96 -47.31
CA ALA A 271 -33.30 -43.92 -48.74
C ALA A 271 -33.26 -45.31 -49.41
N LYS A 272 -32.82 -46.36 -48.69
CA LYS A 272 -32.86 -47.75 -49.18
C LYS A 272 -34.28 -48.32 -49.22
N THR A 273 -35.13 -47.99 -48.25
CA THR A 273 -36.53 -48.43 -48.24
C THR A 273 -37.33 -47.78 -49.37
N GLY A 274 -37.08 -46.50 -49.68
CA GLY A 274 -37.71 -45.80 -50.81
C GLY A 274 -37.31 -46.32 -52.20
N LYS A 275 -36.13 -46.93 -52.34
CA LYS A 275 -35.71 -47.62 -53.59
C LYS A 275 -36.36 -49.00 -53.76
N LYS A 276 -36.79 -49.67 -52.69
CA LYS A 276 -37.48 -50.97 -52.77
C LYS A 276 -38.98 -50.82 -53.13
N GLY A 277 -39.60 -49.69 -52.82
CA GLY A 277 -41.01 -49.41 -53.18
C GLY A 277 -41.24 -48.82 -54.59
N LYS A 278 -40.21 -48.74 -55.45
CA LYS A 278 -40.30 -48.26 -56.85
C LYS A 278 -40.02 -49.35 -57.89
N ARG A 279 -40.03 -50.62 -57.47
CA ARG A 279 -39.99 -51.80 -58.35
C ARG A 279 -41.28 -52.59 -58.16
N GLU A 280 -42.37 -52.03 -58.65
CA GLU A 280 -43.54 -52.73 -59.21
C GLU A 280 -43.93 -51.98 -60.48
#